data_AF-A0A9N9Q9J6-F1
#
_entry.id   AF-A0A9N9Q9J6-F1
#
_cell.length_a   1.000
_cell.length_b   1.000
_cell.length_c   1.000
_cell.angle_alpha   90.00
_cell.angle_beta   90.00
_cell.angle_gamma   90.00
#
_symmetry.space_group_name_H-M   'P 1'
#
loop_
_entity.id
_entity.type
_entity.pdbx_description
1 polymer ?
#
loop_
_entity_poly.entity_id
_entity_poly.type
_entity_poly.pdbx_seq_one_letter_code
_entity_poly.pdbx_strand_id
1 'polypeptide(L)'
;MIGPSSQISKILVGLLCLMLIYYAYMDYNLYVRINNYPINNDLRFNNSAEEYKDVTWIKCDINPLCEVTVKAVLLDHTNYYLLAPLVTIVDNLMHISDIKLITPNSISFFHVFVAILSAKCISSGNLAYRRIGVILFELRTWLDDLDGHVARVRKHIKGEHSEIGTQGFYIDGICDALGCTALVIGIWIYFKNNPPRRGYMQLPADSNDKLCRKVAMRKIVKKLGFFTIQLIISSAAWNRYIALYQDLLERDNANLYGRQNDIMTSSFFYTICWMWRVVNIHNMLHCLLMAIFCDKLWEFLCYLQYLGYGILFSVICITELHFIDAKNYVFNWITGANDVK
;
A
#
# COMPACT_ATOMS: atom_id res chain seq x y z
N MET A 1 6.54 -11.17 26.92
CA MET A 1 5.48 -12.04 26.38
C MET A 1 4.14 -11.44 26.77
N ILE A 2 3.36 -10.90 25.82
CA ILE A 2 1.90 -10.86 26.04
C ILE A 2 1.48 -12.30 25.84
N GLY A 3 1.34 -13.06 26.92
CA GLY A 3 0.87 -14.44 26.84
C GLY A 3 -0.55 -14.47 26.24
N PRO A 4 -0.95 -15.60 25.63
CA PRO A 4 -2.30 -15.80 25.07
C PRO A 4 -3.45 -15.66 26.11
N SER A 5 -3.11 -15.47 27.38
CA SER A 5 -4.02 -15.29 28.51
C SER A 5 -4.24 -13.81 28.92
N SER A 6 -3.46 -12.86 28.41
CA SER A 6 -3.59 -11.45 28.83
C SER A 6 -4.81 -10.79 28.16
N GLN A 7 -5.64 -10.09 28.95
CA GLN A 7 -6.78 -9.31 28.47
C GLN A 7 -6.41 -8.35 27.34
N ILE A 8 -5.20 -7.78 27.38
CA ILE A 8 -4.67 -6.89 26.34
C ILE A 8 -4.55 -7.62 24.98
N SER A 9 -4.18 -8.91 24.98
CA SER A 9 -4.09 -9.69 23.74
C SER A 9 -5.46 -9.91 23.11
N LYS A 10 -6.48 -10.14 23.94
CA LYS A 10 -7.86 -10.34 23.49
C LYS A 10 -8.42 -9.04 22.90
N ILE A 11 -8.14 -7.90 23.54
CA ILE A 11 -8.51 -6.58 23.02
C ILE A 11 -7.83 -6.33 21.67
N LEU A 12 -6.52 -6.58 21.55
CA LEU A 12 -5.79 -6.37 20.29
C LEU A 12 -6.30 -7.26 19.15
N VAL A 13 -6.61 -8.53 19.44
CA VAL A 13 -7.22 -9.43 18.44
C VAL A 13 -8.63 -8.97 18.08
N GLY A 14 -9.43 -8.53 19.06
CA GLY A 14 -10.75 -7.96 18.81
C GLY A 14 -10.70 -6.72 17.92
N LEU A 15 -9.76 -5.81 18.17
CA LEU A 15 -9.51 -4.64 17.34
C LEU A 15 -9.07 -5.02 15.92
N LEU A 16 -8.18 -6.02 15.78
CA LEU A 16 -7.77 -6.53 14.48
C LEU A 16 -8.97 -7.10 13.70
N CYS A 17 -9.83 -7.89 14.34
CA CYS A 17 -11.05 -8.41 13.72
C CYS A 17 -12.01 -7.30 13.31
N LEU A 18 -12.21 -6.30 14.17
CA LEU A 18 -13.05 -5.14 13.86
C LEU A 18 -12.51 -4.36 12.66
N MET A 19 -11.19 -4.15 12.59
CA MET A 19 -10.52 -3.50 11.46
C MET A 19 -10.70 -4.29 10.17
N LEU A 20 -10.58 -5.62 10.19
CA LEU A 20 -10.82 -6.46 9.01
C LEU A 20 -12.29 -6.41 8.54
N ILE A 21 -13.25 -6.38 9.48
CA ILE A 21 -14.67 -6.19 9.15
C ILE A 21 -14.90 -4.81 8.53
N TYR A 22 -14.27 -3.77 9.08
CA TYR A 22 -14.32 -2.42 8.52
C TYR A 22 -13.77 -2.39 7.09
N TYR A 23 -12.63 -3.03 6.83
CA TYR A 23 -12.07 -3.11 5.47
C TYR A 23 -13.00 -3.83 4.49
N ALA A 24 -13.60 -4.96 4.88
CA ALA A 24 -14.55 -5.67 4.05
C ALA A 24 -15.82 -4.84 3.77
N TYR A 25 -16.31 -4.10 4.78
CA TYR A 25 -17.44 -3.19 4.62
C TYR A 25 -17.12 -2.03 3.67
N MET A 26 -15.93 -1.43 3.80
CA MET A 26 -15.50 -0.34 2.93
C MET A 26 -15.25 -0.81 1.48
N ASP A 27 -14.72 -2.02 1.29
CA ASP A 27 -14.61 -2.64 -0.04
C ASP A 27 -15.99 -2.81 -0.69
N TYR A 28 -16.97 -3.31 0.06
CA TYR A 28 -18.34 -3.43 -0.45
C TYR A 28 -18.90 -2.06 -0.87
N ASN A 29 -18.72 -1.03 -0.04
CA ASN A 29 -19.16 0.33 -0.39
C ASN A 29 -18.44 0.91 -1.60
N LEU A 30 -17.14 0.62 -1.77
CA LEU A 30 -16.37 1.02 -2.95
C LEU A 30 -16.92 0.36 -4.21
N TYR A 31 -17.22 -0.94 -4.16
CA TYR A 31 -17.84 -1.67 -5.27
C TYR A 31 -19.21 -1.08 -5.64
N VAL A 32 -20.06 -0.81 -4.65
CA VAL A 32 -21.37 -0.17 -4.84
C VAL A 32 -21.21 1.24 -5.43
N ARG A 33 -20.23 2.03 -4.95
CA ARG A 33 -19.92 3.36 -5.47
C ARG A 33 -19.54 3.33 -6.95
N ILE A 34 -18.65 2.42 -7.34
CA ILE A 34 -18.17 2.30 -8.71
C ILE A 34 -19.32 1.94 -9.66
N ASN A 35 -20.21 1.03 -9.25
CA ASN A 35 -21.26 0.53 -10.14
C ASN A 35 -22.49 1.44 -10.24
N ASN A 36 -22.87 2.10 -9.15
CA ASN A 36 -24.16 2.80 -9.07
C ASN A 36 -24.08 4.30 -9.38
N TYR A 37 -22.87 4.86 -9.44
CA TYR A 37 -22.69 6.31 -9.56
C TYR A 37 -21.58 6.63 -10.56
N PRO A 38 -21.65 7.77 -11.27
CA PRO A 38 -20.66 8.15 -12.27
C PRO A 38 -19.27 8.36 -11.63
N ILE A 39 -18.23 7.86 -12.29
CA ILE A 39 -16.84 7.91 -11.82
C ILE A 39 -16.22 9.29 -12.07
N ASN A 40 -16.52 9.91 -13.21
CA ASN A 40 -16.06 11.25 -13.55
C ASN A 40 -17.22 12.24 -13.60
N ASN A 41 -17.06 13.38 -12.95
CA ASN A 41 -18.07 14.44 -12.85
C ASN A 41 -18.12 15.34 -14.09
N ASP A 42 -17.71 14.85 -15.27
CA ASP A 42 -17.72 15.70 -16.45
C ASP A 42 -19.18 15.95 -16.86
N LEU A 43 -19.68 17.12 -16.43
CA LEU A 43 -21.04 17.67 -16.54
C LEU A 43 -21.60 17.69 -17.97
N ARG A 44 -20.81 17.25 -18.97
CA ARG A 44 -21.20 17.27 -20.38
C ARG A 44 -22.18 16.17 -20.77
N PHE A 45 -22.35 15.11 -19.97
CA PHE A 45 -23.14 13.95 -20.39
C PHE A 45 -24.33 13.56 -19.51
N ASN A 46 -24.45 14.04 -18.26
CA ASN A 46 -25.54 13.61 -17.37
C ASN A 46 -26.07 14.77 -16.51
N ASN A 47 -27.06 15.50 -17.01
CA ASN A 47 -27.83 16.47 -16.21
C ASN A 47 -28.85 15.81 -15.25
N SER A 48 -28.90 14.47 -15.20
CA SER A 48 -29.95 13.70 -14.51
C SER A 48 -29.45 12.60 -13.58
N ALA A 49 -28.13 12.39 -13.47
CA ALA A 49 -27.58 11.36 -12.60
C ALA A 49 -27.27 11.98 -11.23
N GLU A 50 -27.76 11.36 -10.15
CA GLU A 50 -27.42 11.76 -8.78
C GLU A 50 -25.89 11.63 -8.58
N GLU A 51 -25.25 12.71 -8.13
CA GLU A 51 -23.84 12.65 -7.77
C GLU A 51 -23.70 11.94 -6.43
N TYR A 52 -22.65 11.14 -6.27
CA TYR A 52 -22.38 10.47 -4.99
C TYR A 52 -22.20 11.47 -3.83
N LYS A 53 -21.71 12.68 -4.14
CA LYS A 53 -21.60 13.77 -3.17
C LYS A 53 -22.93 14.13 -2.52
N ASP A 54 -24.04 13.96 -3.23
CA ASP A 54 -25.38 14.31 -2.74
C ASP A 54 -25.98 13.22 -1.83
N VAL A 55 -25.51 11.97 -1.97
CA VAL A 55 -26.04 10.82 -1.21
C VAL A 55 -25.18 10.47 0.01
N THR A 56 -23.93 10.91 0.02
CA THR A 56 -22.99 10.62 1.13
C THR A 56 -23.27 11.42 2.38
N TRP A 57 -23.20 10.75 3.54
CA TRP A 57 -23.33 11.41 4.84
C TRP A 57 -22.02 12.07 5.31
N ILE A 58 -20.88 11.58 4.80
CA ILE A 58 -19.55 12.10 5.09
C ILE A 58 -19.16 13.08 4.00
N LYS A 59 -18.70 14.27 4.38
CA LYS A 59 -18.21 15.28 3.44
C LYS A 59 -17.14 14.70 2.52
N CYS A 60 -17.25 14.99 1.22
CA CYS A 60 -16.32 14.47 0.22
C CYS A 60 -14.86 14.89 0.41
N ASP A 61 -14.60 15.96 1.15
CA ASP A 61 -13.23 16.35 1.49
C ASP A 61 -12.53 15.28 2.34
N ILE A 62 -13.29 14.48 3.11
CA ILE A 62 -12.74 13.43 4.01
C ILE A 62 -13.07 12.03 3.48
N ASN A 63 -14.19 11.87 2.78
CA ASN A 63 -14.64 10.56 2.32
C ASN A 63 -13.78 10.05 1.16
N PRO A 64 -12.98 8.98 1.35
CA PRO A 64 -12.08 8.49 0.31
C PRO A 64 -12.84 7.93 -0.90
N LEU A 65 -14.13 7.60 -0.75
CA LEU A 65 -14.98 7.05 -1.81
C LEU A 65 -15.54 8.11 -2.76
N CYS A 66 -15.36 9.41 -2.47
CA CYS A 66 -15.95 10.45 -3.31
C CYS A 66 -15.27 10.58 -4.67
N GLU A 67 -13.94 10.56 -4.69
CA GLU A 67 -13.13 10.68 -5.90
C GLU A 67 -12.44 9.33 -6.16
N VAL A 68 -12.97 8.60 -7.14
CA VAL A 68 -12.48 7.26 -7.49
C VAL A 68 -11.48 7.40 -8.63
N THR A 69 -10.19 7.19 -8.30
CA THR A 69 -9.11 7.10 -9.29
C THR A 69 -8.58 5.67 -9.38
N VAL A 70 -7.88 5.36 -10.46
CA VAL A 70 -7.17 4.10 -10.68
C VAL A 70 -6.19 3.86 -9.52
N LYS A 71 -5.40 4.85 -9.13
CA LYS A 71 -4.48 4.68 -7.98
C LYS A 71 -5.26 4.38 -6.70
N ALA A 72 -6.36 5.09 -6.43
CA ALA A 72 -7.19 4.87 -5.24
C ALA A 72 -7.70 3.42 -5.15
N VAL A 73 -8.20 2.85 -6.24
CA VAL A 73 -8.74 1.47 -6.24
C VAL A 73 -7.64 0.40 -6.20
N LEU A 74 -6.40 0.73 -6.57
CA LEU A 74 -5.23 -0.16 -6.45
C LEU A 74 -4.45 0.00 -5.12
N LEU A 75 -4.74 1.04 -4.34
CA LEU A 75 -4.10 1.31 -3.05
C LEU A 75 -4.60 0.35 -1.96
N ASP A 76 -3.72 -0.08 -1.05
CA ASP A 76 -4.11 -1.00 0.01
C ASP A 76 -5.15 -0.42 0.97
N HIS A 77 -5.80 -1.31 1.73
CA HIS A 77 -6.88 -0.96 2.65
C HIS A 77 -6.47 0.05 3.72
N THR A 78 -5.26 -0.07 4.28
CA THR A 78 -4.82 0.78 5.39
C THR A 78 -4.55 2.20 4.91
N ASN A 79 -3.77 2.35 3.84
CA ASN A 79 -3.51 3.67 3.26
C ASN A 79 -4.81 4.33 2.78
N TYR A 80 -5.65 3.61 2.02
CA TYR A 80 -6.83 4.21 1.40
C TYR A 80 -7.97 4.51 2.39
N TYR A 81 -8.27 3.62 3.34
CA TYR A 81 -9.45 3.77 4.22
C TYR A 81 -9.15 4.35 5.59
N LEU A 82 -7.88 4.42 6.00
CA LEU A 82 -7.50 4.87 7.33
C LEU A 82 -6.53 6.05 7.27
N LEU A 83 -5.41 5.91 6.57
CA LEU A 83 -4.36 6.94 6.59
C LEU A 83 -4.73 8.17 5.74
N ALA A 84 -5.23 7.98 4.52
CA ALA A 84 -5.65 9.11 3.67
C ALA A 84 -6.73 9.99 4.32
N PRO A 85 -7.86 9.46 4.86
CA PRO A 85 -8.82 10.29 5.58
C PRO A 85 -8.24 10.96 6.83
N LEU A 86 -7.35 10.27 7.55
CA LEU A 86 -6.67 10.81 8.74
C LEU A 86 -5.77 12.01 8.36
N VAL A 87 -5.01 11.89 7.27
CA VAL A 87 -4.20 12.97 6.71
C VAL A 87 -5.08 14.19 6.40
N THR A 88 -6.20 14.00 5.71
CA THR A 88 -7.08 15.13 5.35
C THR A 88 -7.74 15.76 6.57
N ILE A 89 -8.15 14.97 7.57
CA ILE A 89 -8.68 15.51 8.83
C ILE A 89 -7.64 16.37 9.55
N VAL A 90 -6.39 15.90 9.63
CA VAL A 90 -5.31 16.63 10.28
C VAL A 90 -4.95 17.89 9.50
N ASP A 91 -4.90 17.82 8.17
CA ASP A 91 -4.64 18.99 7.34
C ASP A 91 -5.74 20.05 7.49
N ASN A 92 -7.01 19.64 7.52
CA ASN A 92 -8.14 20.55 7.75
C ASN A 92 -8.13 21.19 9.16
N LEU A 93 -7.57 20.50 10.16
CA LEU A 93 -7.48 21.01 11.53
C LEU A 93 -6.28 21.96 11.73
N MET A 94 -5.15 21.61 11.13
CA MET A 94 -3.86 22.27 11.37
C MET A 94 -3.44 23.22 10.23
N HIS A 95 -4.17 23.22 9.11
CA HIS A 95 -3.88 23.99 7.90
C HIS A 95 -2.43 23.80 7.41
N ILE A 96 -1.96 22.55 7.37
CA ILE A 96 -0.56 22.23 7.02
C ILE A 96 -0.28 22.61 5.57
N SER A 97 -1.24 22.38 4.68
CA SER A 97 -1.18 22.72 3.27
C SER A 97 -0.98 24.22 3.02
N ASP A 98 -1.48 25.09 3.89
CA ASP A 98 -1.32 26.56 3.78
C ASP A 98 0.05 27.06 4.25
N ILE A 99 0.77 26.28 5.07
CA ILE A 99 2.05 26.68 5.66
C ILE A 99 3.18 26.56 4.63
N LYS A 100 3.60 27.68 4.03
CA LYS A 100 4.68 27.74 3.03
C LYS A 100 6.03 27.20 3.50
N LEU A 101 6.30 27.20 4.80
CA LEU A 101 7.54 26.69 5.39
C LEU A 101 7.64 25.16 5.27
N ILE A 102 6.51 24.46 5.36
CA ILE A 102 6.43 23.01 5.24
C ILE A 102 6.20 22.69 3.76
N THR A 103 7.21 22.14 3.11
CA THR A 103 7.11 21.67 1.72
C THR A 103 6.86 20.16 1.68
N PRO A 104 6.18 19.63 0.64
CA PRO A 104 6.06 18.17 0.47
C PRO A 104 7.41 17.46 0.61
N ASN A 105 8.44 17.94 -0.11
CA ASN A 105 9.79 17.38 -0.02
C ASN A 105 10.38 17.42 1.41
N SER A 106 10.08 18.45 2.21
CA SER A 106 10.56 18.51 3.61
C SER A 106 9.89 17.46 4.50
N ILE A 107 8.62 17.13 4.21
CA ILE A 107 7.92 16.01 4.86
C ILE A 107 8.57 14.70 4.40
N SER A 108 8.88 14.56 3.09
CA SER A 108 9.58 13.41 2.52
C SER A 108 10.91 13.13 3.25
N PHE A 109 11.74 14.16 3.42
CA PHE A 109 12.99 14.03 4.18
C PHE A 109 12.78 13.71 5.67
N PHE A 110 11.72 14.25 6.28
CA PHE A 110 11.45 14.04 7.69
C PHE A 110 11.01 12.61 8.00
N HIS A 111 10.17 12.00 7.16
CA HIS A 111 9.72 10.63 7.40
C HIS A 111 10.88 9.61 7.26
N VAL A 112 11.92 9.90 6.47
CA VAL A 112 13.16 9.08 6.45
C VAL A 112 13.85 9.09 7.82
N PHE A 113 13.93 10.24 8.49
CA PHE A 113 14.48 10.32 9.83
C PHE A 113 13.66 9.49 10.82
N VAL A 114 12.32 9.55 10.73
CA VAL A 114 11.41 8.71 11.54
C VAL A 114 11.62 7.22 11.24
N ALA A 115 11.84 6.84 9.96
CA ALA A 115 12.15 5.46 9.58
C ALA A 115 13.44 4.95 10.23
N ILE A 116 14.49 5.78 10.30
CA ILE A 116 15.76 5.41 10.93
C ILE A 116 15.59 5.22 12.45
N LEU A 117 14.83 6.09 13.11
CA LEU A 117 14.49 5.94 14.53
C LEU A 117 13.69 4.66 14.78
N SER A 118 12.69 4.39 13.95
CA SER A 118 11.92 3.15 13.99
C SER A 118 12.82 1.92 13.83
N ALA A 119 13.70 1.90 12.82
CA ALA A 119 14.62 0.80 12.56
C ALA A 119 15.56 0.55 13.76
N LYS A 120 16.04 1.62 14.41
CA LYS A 120 16.83 1.52 15.64
C LYS A 120 16.04 0.85 16.77
N CYS A 121 14.78 1.24 16.98
CA CYS A 121 13.89 0.62 17.96
C CYS A 121 13.63 -0.87 17.64
N ILE A 122 13.41 -1.21 16.37
CA ILE A 122 13.18 -2.59 15.89
C ILE A 122 14.42 -3.47 16.07
N SER A 123 15.62 -2.90 15.94
CA SER A 123 16.88 -3.63 16.12
C SER A 123 17.13 -4.13 17.55
N SER A 124 16.38 -3.60 18.53
CA SER A 124 16.54 -3.94 19.94
C SER A 124 16.01 -5.34 20.29
N GLY A 125 16.60 -5.98 21.29
CA GLY A 125 16.14 -7.29 21.78
C GLY A 125 14.85 -7.24 22.61
N ASN A 126 14.44 -6.06 23.07
CA ASN A 126 13.25 -5.91 23.90
C ASN A 126 11.99 -5.77 23.05
N LEU A 127 10.97 -6.57 23.32
CA LEU A 127 9.70 -6.54 22.61
C LEU A 127 8.99 -5.18 22.72
N ALA A 128 9.08 -4.49 23.85
CA ALA A 128 8.43 -3.18 24.02
C ALA A 128 8.99 -2.13 23.05
N TYR A 129 10.32 -2.06 22.95
CA TYR A 129 10.99 -1.16 21.99
C TYR A 129 10.69 -1.53 20.54
N ARG A 130 10.61 -2.82 20.20
CA ARG A 130 10.20 -3.26 18.86
C ARG A 130 8.79 -2.80 18.49
N ARG A 131 7.85 -2.86 19.43
CA ARG A 131 6.47 -2.37 19.24
C ARG A 131 6.39 -0.86 19.08
N ILE A 132 7.16 -0.11 19.86
CA ILE A 132 7.31 1.34 19.65
C ILE A 132 7.89 1.61 18.26
N GLY A 133 8.88 0.81 17.83
CA GLY A 133 9.42 0.89 16.49
C GLY A 133 8.37 0.66 15.40
N VAL A 134 7.48 -0.32 15.58
CA VAL A 134 6.35 -0.55 14.67
C VAL A 134 5.43 0.68 14.59
N ILE A 135 5.06 1.26 15.73
CA ILE A 135 4.21 2.47 15.77
C ILE A 135 4.91 3.65 15.09
N LEU A 136 6.22 3.83 15.31
CA LEU A 136 7.01 4.86 14.63
C LEU A 136 7.08 4.62 13.11
N PHE A 137 7.12 3.36 12.67
CA PHE A 137 7.11 3.07 11.23
C PHE A 137 5.75 3.36 10.62
N GLU A 138 4.65 3.08 11.34
CA GLU A 138 3.31 3.42 10.89
C GLU A 138 3.10 4.94 10.83
N LEU A 139 3.64 5.68 11.81
CA LEU A 139 3.70 7.15 11.75
C LEU A 139 4.47 7.64 10.53
N ARG A 140 5.54 6.93 10.16
CA ARG A 140 6.31 7.22 8.95
C ARG A 140 5.48 6.96 7.68
N THR A 141 4.68 5.91 7.63
CA THR A 141 3.73 5.66 6.51
C THR A 141 2.66 6.76 6.44
N TRP A 142 2.15 7.20 7.58
CA TRP A 142 1.20 8.32 7.61
C TRP A 142 1.80 9.64 7.10
N LEU A 143 3.07 9.91 7.43
CA LEU A 143 3.78 11.08 6.91
C LEU A 143 4.05 11.01 5.40
N ASP A 144 4.23 9.80 4.87
CA ASP A 144 4.32 9.49 3.43
C ASP A 144 3.04 9.97 2.73
N ASP A 145 1.87 9.53 3.21
CA ASP A 145 0.58 9.96 2.63
C ASP A 145 0.35 11.47 2.76
N LEU A 146 0.86 12.10 3.83
CA LEU A 146 0.74 13.54 4.07
C LEU A 146 1.49 14.37 3.03
N ASP A 147 2.67 13.93 2.57
CA ASP A 147 3.43 14.71 1.60
C ASP A 147 2.72 14.79 0.23
N GLY A 148 2.14 13.67 -0.20
CA GLY A 148 1.36 13.55 -1.42
C GLY A 148 0.08 14.37 -1.32
N HIS A 149 -0.63 14.29 -0.19
CA HIS A 149 -1.83 15.10 0.05
C HIS A 149 -1.54 16.60 -0.03
N VAL A 150 -0.50 17.08 0.67
CA VAL A 150 -0.11 18.50 0.65
C VAL A 150 0.28 18.95 -0.76
N ALA A 151 0.97 18.10 -1.53
CA ALA A 151 1.30 18.38 -2.93
C ALA A 151 0.05 18.52 -3.80
N ARG A 152 -0.93 17.62 -3.65
CA ARG A 152 -2.19 17.63 -4.41
C ARG A 152 -3.06 18.84 -4.08
N VAL A 153 -3.24 19.15 -2.80
CA VAL A 153 -4.02 20.32 -2.35
C VAL A 153 -3.44 21.62 -2.92
N ARG A 154 -2.11 21.79 -2.88
CA ARG A 154 -1.44 23.00 -3.40
C ARG A 154 -1.52 23.14 -4.91
N LYS A 155 -1.64 22.03 -5.63
CA LYS A 155 -1.81 22.00 -7.09
C LYS A 155 -3.29 21.98 -7.52
N HIS A 156 -4.22 21.99 -6.57
CA HIS A 156 -5.65 21.82 -6.82
C HIS A 156 -5.99 20.55 -7.61
N ILE A 157 -5.23 19.48 -7.39
CA ILE A 157 -5.49 18.15 -7.97
C ILE A 157 -6.44 17.41 -7.04
N LYS A 158 -7.55 16.95 -7.61
CA LYS A 158 -8.56 16.14 -6.94
C LYS A 158 -8.19 14.67 -7.00
N GLY A 159 -8.50 13.91 -5.96
CA GLY A 159 -8.35 12.47 -5.90
C GLY A 159 -6.90 11.99 -5.77
N GLU A 160 -6.73 10.68 -5.64
CA GLU A 160 -5.42 10.05 -5.62
C GLU A 160 -4.89 9.93 -7.06
N HIS A 161 -4.43 11.02 -7.68
CA HIS A 161 -3.74 10.93 -8.98
C HIS A 161 -2.21 10.87 -8.80
N SER A 162 -1.55 10.00 -9.57
CA SER A 162 -0.09 9.96 -9.63
C SER A 162 0.43 10.92 -10.70
N GLU A 163 1.24 11.91 -10.30
CA GLU A 163 1.98 12.80 -11.22
C GLU A 163 3.34 12.21 -11.59
N ILE A 164 3.32 11.12 -12.35
CA ILE A 164 4.52 10.39 -12.76
C ILE A 164 5.47 11.31 -13.53
N GLY A 165 6.74 11.35 -13.13
CA GLY A 165 7.78 12.12 -13.80
C GLY A 165 8.05 13.51 -13.21
N THR A 166 7.31 13.94 -12.18
CA THR A 166 7.61 15.17 -11.46
C THR A 166 8.78 15.00 -10.49
N GLN A 167 9.49 16.09 -10.16
CA GLN A 167 10.58 16.06 -9.18
C GLN A 167 10.11 15.56 -7.80
N GLY A 168 8.90 15.96 -7.37
CA GLY A 168 8.30 15.51 -6.12
C GLY A 168 8.10 13.99 -6.10
N PHE A 169 7.55 13.43 -7.18
CA PHE A 169 7.35 11.98 -7.32
C PHE A 169 8.66 11.18 -7.18
N TYR A 170 9.76 11.65 -7.76
CA TYR A 170 11.06 10.97 -7.61
C TYR A 170 11.65 11.12 -6.21
N ILE A 171 11.52 12.30 -5.58
CA ILE A 171 12.05 12.55 -4.24
C ILE A 171 11.31 11.68 -3.22
N ASP A 172 9.98 11.64 -3.28
CA ASP A 172 9.12 10.79 -2.46
C ASP A 172 9.54 9.32 -2.58
N GLY A 173 9.52 8.76 -3.80
CA GLY A 173 9.90 7.36 -4.02
C GLY A 173 11.33 7.00 -3.57
N ILE A 174 12.29 7.92 -3.63
CA ILE A 174 13.64 7.70 -3.09
C ILE A 174 13.64 7.69 -1.57
N CYS A 175 12.98 8.66 -0.94
CA CYS A 175 12.83 8.73 0.52
C CYS A 175 12.16 7.46 1.04
N ASP A 176 11.17 6.99 0.30
CA ASP A 176 10.39 5.82 0.60
C ASP A 176 11.20 4.50 0.53
N ALA A 177 12.03 4.37 -0.52
CA ALA A 177 13.02 3.31 -0.65
C ALA A 177 14.09 3.33 0.46
N LEU A 178 14.56 4.52 0.86
CA LEU A 178 15.52 4.68 1.96
C LEU A 178 14.89 4.26 3.30
N GLY A 179 13.64 4.65 3.55
CA GLY A 179 12.89 4.26 4.74
C GLY A 179 12.69 2.74 4.84
N CYS A 180 12.29 2.12 3.73
CA CYS A 180 12.16 0.65 3.64
C CYS A 180 13.51 -0.06 3.84
N THR A 181 14.59 0.47 3.26
CA THR A 181 15.93 -0.08 3.43
C THR A 181 16.39 0.00 4.88
N ALA A 182 16.12 1.13 5.57
CA ALA A 182 16.41 1.28 6.99
C ALA A 182 15.70 0.21 7.83
N LEU A 183 14.42 -0.08 7.55
CA LEU A 183 13.66 -1.13 8.22
C LEU A 183 14.29 -2.52 8.02
N VAL A 184 14.64 -2.87 6.78
CA VAL A 184 15.29 -4.14 6.44
C VAL A 184 16.63 -4.28 7.17
N ILE A 185 17.43 -3.21 7.25
CA ILE A 185 18.68 -3.19 8.01
C ILE A 185 18.41 -3.38 9.51
N GLY A 186 17.39 -2.71 10.07
CA GLY A 186 16.99 -2.88 11.46
C GLY A 186 16.62 -4.32 11.81
N ILE A 187 15.85 -4.97 10.94
CA ILE A 187 15.51 -6.41 11.04
C ILE A 187 16.75 -7.29 10.95
N TRP A 188 17.68 -6.99 10.03
CA TRP A 188 18.92 -7.74 9.91
C TRP A 188 19.78 -7.64 11.18
N ILE A 189 19.91 -6.44 11.76
CA ILE A 189 20.62 -6.22 13.03
C ILE A 189 19.93 -6.99 14.17
N TYR A 190 18.59 -6.96 14.23
CA TYR A 190 17.83 -7.72 15.22
C TYR A 190 18.17 -9.21 15.16
N PHE A 191 18.14 -9.82 13.98
CA PHE A 191 18.46 -11.23 13.81
C PHE A 191 19.93 -11.57 14.04
N LYS A 192 20.85 -10.64 13.75
CA LYS A 192 22.28 -10.80 14.07
C LYS A 192 22.52 -10.93 15.57
N ASN A 193 21.75 -10.17 16.35
CA ASN A 193 21.82 -10.18 17.81
C ASN A 193 20.99 -11.31 18.42
N ASN A 194 19.87 -11.68 17.80
CA ASN A 194 18.93 -12.69 18.25
C ASN A 194 18.66 -13.74 17.15
N PRO A 195 19.62 -14.66 16.89
CA PRO A 195 19.41 -15.68 15.87
C PRO A 195 18.21 -16.57 16.26
N PRO A 196 17.36 -16.98 15.30
CA PRO A 196 16.19 -17.80 15.57
C PRO A 196 16.64 -19.11 16.21
N ARG A 197 16.25 -19.35 17.47
CA ARG A 197 16.54 -20.59 18.17
C ARG A 197 15.80 -21.72 17.47
N ARG A 198 16.52 -22.74 17.00
CA ARG A 198 15.88 -24.00 16.60
C ARG A 198 15.12 -24.52 17.81
N GLY A 199 13.80 -24.68 17.68
CA GLY A 199 13.05 -25.51 18.61
C GLY A 199 13.73 -26.88 18.68
N TYR A 200 14.07 -27.30 19.90
CA TYR A 200 14.51 -28.65 20.25
C TYR A 200 15.82 -29.16 19.63
N MET A 201 16.92 -28.42 19.75
CA MET A 201 18.24 -29.07 19.73
C MET A 201 19.12 -28.48 20.82
N GLN A 202 19.07 -29.08 22.01
CA GLN A 202 20.19 -29.05 22.95
C GLN A 202 21.33 -29.83 22.30
N LEU A 203 22.19 -29.15 21.55
CA LEU A 203 23.48 -29.68 21.15
C LEU A 203 24.55 -29.07 22.07
N PRO A 204 25.56 -29.86 22.47
CA PRO A 204 26.51 -29.46 23.50
C PRO A 204 27.29 -28.22 23.03
N ALA A 205 27.30 -27.20 23.88
CA ALA A 205 28.15 -26.05 23.75
C ALA A 205 29.59 -26.49 23.97
N ASP A 206 30.46 -26.40 22.95
CA ASP A 206 31.85 -25.92 23.21
C ASP A 206 32.76 -25.69 21.99
N SER A 207 32.38 -26.00 20.74
CA SER A 207 33.31 -25.74 19.62
C SER A 207 32.68 -25.28 18.30
N ASN A 208 31.38 -25.51 18.10
CA ASN A 208 30.69 -25.23 16.83
C ASN A 208 29.82 -23.97 16.81
N ASP A 209 29.89 -23.13 17.85
CA ASP A 209 28.96 -22.00 18.03
C ASP A 209 29.14 -20.90 16.96
N LYS A 210 30.40 -20.64 16.56
CA LYS A 210 30.71 -19.74 15.42
C LYS A 210 30.17 -20.27 14.09
N LEU A 211 30.27 -21.58 13.85
CA LEU A 211 29.79 -22.22 12.62
C LEU A 211 28.26 -22.22 12.58
N CYS A 212 27.59 -22.58 13.69
CA CYS A 212 26.13 -22.53 13.83
C CYS A 212 25.59 -21.11 13.60
N ARG A 213 26.22 -20.08 14.21
CA ARG A 213 25.84 -18.69 14.00
C ARG A 213 26.03 -18.24 12.55
N LYS A 214 27.12 -18.66 11.89
CA LYS A 214 27.38 -18.36 10.47
C LYS A 214 26.34 -19.00 9.56
N VAL A 215 25.94 -20.25 9.82
CA VAL A 215 24.89 -20.95 9.05
C VAL A 215 23.52 -20.31 9.26
N ALA A 216 23.17 -19.96 10.51
CA ALA A 216 21.92 -19.25 10.81
C ALA A 216 21.86 -17.89 10.10
N MET A 217 22.94 -17.12 10.13
CA MET A 217 23.02 -15.81 9.45
C MET A 217 22.89 -15.93 7.93
N ARG A 218 23.51 -16.94 7.30
CA ARG A 218 23.31 -17.20 5.87
C ARG A 218 21.84 -17.48 5.54
N LYS A 219 21.16 -18.25 6.40
CA LYS A 219 19.72 -18.54 6.24
C LYS A 219 18.87 -17.26 6.38
N ILE A 220 19.17 -16.43 7.37
CA ILE A 220 18.49 -15.13 7.58
C ILE A 220 18.67 -14.23 6.37
N VAL A 221 19.92 -14.02 5.93
CA VAL A 221 20.23 -13.15 4.78
C VAL A 221 19.53 -13.65 3.52
N LYS A 222 19.50 -14.96 3.29
CA LYS A 222 18.76 -15.55 2.16
C LYS A 222 17.26 -15.25 2.24
N LYS A 223 16.63 -15.48 3.40
CA LYS A 223 15.18 -15.24 3.61
C LYS A 223 14.80 -13.77 3.48
N LEU A 224 15.58 -12.89 4.11
CA LEU A 224 15.40 -11.45 4.05
C LEU A 224 15.62 -10.94 2.61
N GLY A 225 16.63 -11.44 1.92
CA GLY A 225 16.91 -11.10 0.52
C GLY A 225 15.76 -11.48 -0.42
N PHE A 226 15.17 -12.67 -0.27
CA PHE A 226 13.97 -13.03 -1.02
C PHE A 226 12.81 -12.07 -0.73
N PHE A 227 12.56 -11.75 0.53
CA PHE A 227 11.52 -10.80 0.88
C PHE A 227 11.76 -9.41 0.25
N THR A 228 12.99 -8.88 0.31
CA THR A 228 13.34 -7.61 -0.32
C THR A 228 13.14 -7.65 -1.84
N ILE A 229 13.56 -8.72 -2.52
CA ILE A 229 13.34 -8.87 -3.96
C ILE A 229 11.83 -8.90 -4.28
N GLN A 230 11.04 -9.58 -3.44
CA GLN A 230 9.59 -9.62 -3.62
C GLN A 230 8.95 -8.22 -3.46
N LEU A 231 9.39 -7.42 -2.49
CA LEU A 231 8.94 -6.03 -2.35
C LEU A 231 9.27 -5.18 -3.58
N ILE A 232 10.49 -5.32 -4.11
CA ILE A 232 10.93 -4.59 -5.32
C ILE A 232 10.05 -4.97 -6.51
N ILE A 233 9.79 -6.26 -6.73
CA ILE A 233 8.94 -6.72 -7.84
C ILE A 233 7.50 -6.23 -7.66
N SER A 234 6.95 -6.32 -6.44
CA SER A 234 5.60 -5.84 -6.14
C SER A 234 5.46 -4.34 -6.40
N SER A 235 6.39 -3.52 -5.88
CA SER A 235 6.40 -2.07 -6.10
C SER A 235 6.54 -1.69 -7.58
N ALA A 236 7.48 -2.32 -8.30
CA ALA A 236 7.70 -2.02 -9.72
C ALA A 236 6.48 -2.40 -10.57
N ALA A 237 5.89 -3.58 -10.33
CA ALA A 237 4.72 -4.03 -11.06
C ALA A 237 3.48 -3.18 -10.73
N TRP A 238 3.23 -2.90 -9.45
CA TRP A 238 2.11 -2.07 -9.01
C TRP A 238 2.18 -0.66 -9.60
N ASN A 239 3.33 0.01 -9.53
CA ASN A 239 3.53 1.34 -10.13
C ASN A 239 3.34 1.32 -11.66
N ARG A 240 3.82 0.27 -12.34
CA ARG A 240 3.61 0.10 -13.77
C ARG A 240 2.13 -0.02 -14.11
N TYR A 241 1.37 -0.84 -13.38
CA TYR A 241 -0.05 -1.04 -13.68
C TYR A 241 -0.89 0.18 -13.33
N ILE A 242 -0.56 0.93 -12.28
CA ILE A 242 -1.17 2.25 -12.05
C ILE A 242 -0.93 3.13 -13.26
N ALA A 243 0.31 3.31 -13.70
CA ALA A 243 0.62 4.17 -14.84
C ALA A 243 -0.15 3.76 -16.12
N LEU A 244 -0.19 2.46 -16.41
CA LEU A 244 -0.87 1.92 -17.58
C LEU A 244 -2.39 2.08 -17.53
N TYR A 245 -3.03 1.76 -16.40
CA TYR A 245 -4.47 1.93 -16.25
C TYR A 245 -4.86 3.40 -16.16
N GLN A 246 -4.03 4.26 -15.54
CA GLN A 246 -4.28 5.70 -15.48
C GLN A 246 -4.30 6.30 -16.90
N ASP A 247 -3.31 5.98 -17.74
CA ASP A 247 -3.24 6.43 -19.14
C ASP A 247 -4.37 5.86 -20.01
N LEU A 248 -4.88 4.66 -19.69
CA LEU A 248 -5.97 4.03 -20.43
C LEU A 248 -7.36 4.55 -20.03
N LEU A 249 -7.64 4.63 -18.73
CA LEU A 249 -8.98 4.80 -18.16
C LEU A 249 -9.27 6.24 -17.74
N GLU A 250 -8.25 7.05 -17.43
CA GLU A 250 -8.41 8.43 -16.97
C GLU A 250 -7.99 9.46 -18.03
N ARG A 251 -7.86 9.03 -19.29
CA ARG A 251 -7.53 9.93 -20.39
C ARG A 251 -8.75 10.73 -20.82
N ASP A 252 -8.62 12.05 -20.84
CA ASP A 252 -9.64 13.00 -21.27
C ASP A 252 -9.91 12.92 -22.78
N ASN A 253 -10.68 11.91 -23.20
CA ASN A 253 -11.18 11.80 -24.55
C ASN A 253 -12.66 11.40 -24.54
N ALA A 254 -13.53 12.37 -24.84
CA ALA A 254 -14.98 12.21 -24.81
C ALA A 254 -15.49 11.01 -25.64
N ASN A 255 -14.77 10.62 -26.70
CA ASN A 255 -15.16 9.50 -27.56
C ASN A 255 -14.88 8.12 -26.94
N LEU A 256 -14.01 8.05 -25.93
CA LEU A 256 -13.60 6.81 -25.26
C LEU A 256 -14.30 6.61 -23.92
N TYR A 257 -14.97 7.64 -23.40
CA TYR A 257 -15.50 7.67 -22.04
C TYR A 257 -16.45 6.51 -21.71
N GLY A 258 -17.39 6.18 -22.60
CA GLY A 258 -18.32 5.06 -22.38
C GLY A 258 -17.58 3.75 -22.14
N ARG A 259 -16.56 3.46 -22.95
CA ARG A 259 -15.76 2.22 -22.84
C ARG A 259 -14.83 2.22 -21.64
N GLN A 260 -14.24 3.36 -21.32
CA GLN A 260 -13.42 3.51 -20.11
C GLN A 260 -14.27 3.25 -18.86
N ASN A 261 -15.50 3.77 -18.83
CA ASN A 261 -16.45 3.53 -17.75
C ASN A 261 -16.91 2.07 -17.69
N ASP A 262 -17.17 1.41 -18.82
CA ASP A 262 -17.53 -0.01 -18.88
C ASP A 262 -16.42 -0.90 -18.27
N ILE A 263 -15.15 -0.58 -18.50
CA ILE A 263 -14.02 -1.30 -17.89
C ILE A 263 -13.94 -1.02 -16.39
N MET A 264 -14.03 0.25 -15.98
CA MET A 264 -13.93 0.63 -14.57
C MET A 264 -15.06 0.03 -13.70
N THR A 265 -16.25 -0.13 -14.28
CA THR A 265 -17.43 -0.76 -13.63
C THR A 265 -17.44 -2.29 -13.75
N SER A 266 -16.50 -2.88 -14.48
CA SER A 266 -16.42 -4.33 -14.61
C SER A 266 -16.05 -5.00 -13.29
N SER A 267 -16.81 -6.04 -12.93
CA SER A 267 -16.52 -6.86 -11.74
C SER A 267 -15.17 -7.59 -11.85
N PHE A 268 -14.70 -7.86 -13.07
CA PHE A 268 -13.39 -8.47 -13.27
C PHE A 268 -12.25 -7.50 -13.00
N PHE A 269 -12.37 -6.25 -13.46
CA PHE A 269 -11.42 -5.18 -13.12
C PHE A 269 -11.37 -4.95 -11.60
N TYR A 270 -12.54 -4.88 -10.95
CA TYR A 270 -12.61 -4.75 -9.49
C TYR A 270 -11.90 -5.91 -8.76
N THR A 271 -12.05 -7.14 -9.25
CA THR A 271 -11.36 -8.32 -8.67
C THR A 271 -9.85 -8.19 -8.79
N ILE A 272 -9.35 -7.70 -9.93
CA ILE A 272 -7.91 -7.45 -10.14
C ILE A 272 -7.41 -6.35 -9.20
N CYS A 273 -8.15 -5.24 -9.10
CA CYS A 273 -7.84 -4.18 -8.14
C CYS A 273 -7.76 -4.74 -6.72
N TRP A 274 -8.77 -5.50 -6.28
CA TRP A 274 -8.79 -6.11 -4.96
C TRP A 274 -7.58 -7.03 -4.70
N MET A 275 -7.18 -7.85 -5.68
CA MET A 275 -5.96 -8.67 -5.59
C MET A 275 -4.70 -7.81 -5.41
N TRP A 276 -4.60 -6.69 -6.15
CA TRP A 276 -3.49 -5.75 -5.97
C TRP A 276 -3.47 -5.14 -4.58
N ARG A 277 -4.62 -4.78 -4.00
CA ARG A 277 -4.68 -4.22 -2.64
C ARG A 277 -4.11 -5.16 -1.59
N VAL A 278 -4.30 -6.47 -1.78
CA VAL A 278 -3.73 -7.51 -0.89
C VAL A 278 -2.22 -7.70 -1.12
N VAL A 279 -1.76 -7.67 -2.36
CA VAL A 279 -0.36 -8.00 -2.74
C VAL A 279 0.56 -6.76 -2.78
N ASN A 280 -0.01 -5.57 -2.66
CA ASN A 280 0.68 -4.29 -2.66
C ASN A 280 1.86 -4.28 -1.68
N ILE A 281 2.96 -3.63 -2.08
CA ILE A 281 4.14 -3.38 -1.24
C ILE A 281 3.75 -2.82 0.13
N HIS A 282 2.84 -1.85 0.21
CA HIS A 282 2.45 -1.24 1.49
C HIS A 282 1.75 -2.26 2.40
N ASN A 283 0.80 -3.05 1.88
CA ASN A 283 0.15 -4.11 2.67
C ASN A 283 1.14 -5.20 3.13
N MET A 284 2.11 -5.56 2.28
CA MET A 284 3.18 -6.48 2.66
C MET A 284 4.04 -5.91 3.81
N LEU A 285 4.29 -4.59 3.82
CA LEU A 285 4.99 -3.91 4.91
C LEU A 285 4.14 -3.87 6.19
N HIS A 286 2.84 -3.56 6.12
CA HIS A 286 1.96 -3.63 7.30
C HIS A 286 1.90 -5.05 7.88
N CYS A 287 1.88 -6.09 7.04
CA CYS A 287 1.95 -7.48 7.49
C CYS A 287 3.29 -7.81 8.18
N LEU A 288 4.41 -7.28 7.66
CA LEU A 288 5.72 -7.41 8.29
C LEU A 288 5.76 -6.72 9.66
N LEU A 289 5.23 -5.49 9.76
CA LEU A 289 5.15 -4.74 11.00
C LEU A 289 4.28 -5.45 12.04
N MET A 290 3.14 -6.00 11.61
CA MET A 290 2.30 -6.84 12.45
C MET A 290 3.05 -8.09 12.95
N ALA A 291 3.84 -8.73 12.08
CA ALA A 291 4.67 -9.87 12.47
C ALA A 291 5.76 -9.48 13.49
N ILE A 292 6.34 -8.28 13.39
CA ILE A 292 7.27 -7.73 14.40
C ILE A 292 6.54 -7.48 15.72
N PHE A 293 5.36 -6.86 15.67
CA PHE A 293 4.55 -6.52 16.84
C PHE A 293 4.13 -7.76 17.65
N CYS A 294 3.79 -8.84 16.95
CA CYS A 294 3.42 -10.14 17.49
C CYS A 294 4.60 -11.06 17.85
N ASP A 295 5.84 -10.62 17.61
CA ASP A 295 7.06 -11.42 17.81
C ASP A 295 7.11 -12.72 16.97
N LYS A 296 6.53 -12.67 15.77
CA LYS A 296 6.42 -13.77 14.79
C LYS A 296 7.15 -13.49 13.47
N LEU A 297 8.15 -12.60 13.52
CA LEU A 297 8.91 -12.15 12.36
C LEU A 297 9.60 -13.30 11.60
N TRP A 298 10.16 -14.29 12.32
CA TRP A 298 10.87 -15.39 11.68
C TRP A 298 9.91 -16.34 10.93
N GLU A 299 8.79 -16.69 11.57
CA GLU A 299 7.75 -17.51 10.96
C GLU A 299 7.18 -16.83 9.72
N PHE A 300 6.89 -15.51 9.80
CA PHE A 300 6.43 -14.72 8.67
C PHE A 300 7.37 -14.78 7.46
N LEU A 301 8.67 -14.51 7.67
CA LEU A 301 9.68 -14.59 6.60
C LEU A 301 9.84 -16.01 6.04
N CYS A 302 9.56 -17.04 6.83
CA CYS A 302 9.61 -18.42 6.36
C CYS A 302 8.45 -18.76 5.41
N TYR A 303 7.23 -18.35 5.75
CA TYR A 303 6.03 -18.60 4.93
C TYR A 303 6.04 -17.82 3.62
N LEU A 304 6.45 -16.55 3.69
CA LEU A 304 6.34 -15.64 2.56
C LEU A 304 7.28 -16.01 1.40
N GLN A 305 8.41 -16.68 1.68
CA GLN A 305 9.41 -17.03 0.65
C GLN A 305 8.82 -17.86 -0.52
N TYR A 306 7.82 -18.70 -0.28
CA TYR A 306 7.29 -19.59 -1.33
C TYR A 306 5.89 -19.16 -1.78
N LEU A 307 5.00 -18.92 -0.82
CA LEU A 307 3.62 -18.55 -1.10
C LEU A 307 3.51 -17.15 -1.69
N GLY A 308 4.41 -16.22 -1.28
CA GLY A 308 4.39 -14.83 -1.73
C GLY A 308 4.65 -14.66 -3.22
N TYR A 309 5.68 -15.32 -3.76
CA TYR A 309 6.00 -15.21 -5.19
C TYR A 309 4.94 -15.83 -6.09
N GLY A 310 4.40 -16.99 -5.72
CA GLY A 310 3.35 -17.65 -6.50
C GLY A 310 2.15 -16.72 -6.68
N ILE A 311 1.66 -16.13 -5.58
CA ILE A 311 0.53 -15.19 -5.61
C ILE A 311 0.90 -13.94 -6.43
N LEU A 312 2.07 -13.34 -6.18
CA LEU A 312 2.48 -12.11 -6.88
C LEU A 312 2.57 -12.31 -8.39
N PHE A 313 3.22 -13.38 -8.87
CA PHE A 313 3.32 -13.65 -10.30
C PHE A 313 1.96 -13.97 -10.93
N SER A 314 1.08 -14.70 -10.23
CA SER A 314 -0.29 -14.92 -10.71
C SER A 314 -1.05 -13.61 -10.90
N VAL A 315 -0.97 -12.68 -9.94
CA VAL A 315 -1.63 -11.37 -10.06
C VAL A 315 -1.04 -10.57 -11.21
N ILE A 316 0.28 -10.54 -11.39
CA ILE A 316 0.94 -9.87 -12.53
C ILE A 316 0.43 -10.45 -13.86
N CYS A 317 0.41 -11.77 -14.01
CA CYS A 317 -0.05 -12.41 -15.25
C CYS A 317 -1.51 -12.09 -15.57
N ILE A 318 -2.42 -12.20 -14.58
CA ILE A 318 -3.84 -11.90 -14.76
C ILE A 318 -4.03 -10.42 -15.13
N THR A 319 -3.28 -9.53 -14.47
CA THR A 319 -3.35 -8.08 -14.73
C THR A 319 -2.85 -7.73 -16.12
N GLU A 320 -1.78 -8.38 -16.59
CA GLU A 320 -1.25 -8.17 -17.95
C GLU A 320 -2.25 -8.60 -19.01
N LEU A 321 -2.85 -9.78 -18.85
CA LEU A 321 -3.86 -10.30 -19.77
C LEU A 321 -5.07 -9.35 -19.84
N HIS A 322 -5.58 -8.96 -18.68
CA HIS A 322 -6.69 -8.01 -18.61
C HIS A 322 -6.34 -6.66 -19.23
N PHE A 323 -5.14 -6.13 -18.98
CA PHE A 323 -4.73 -4.85 -19.55
C PHE A 323 -4.66 -4.88 -21.08
N ILE A 324 -4.14 -5.97 -21.66
CA ILE A 324 -4.09 -6.15 -23.12
C ILE A 324 -5.51 -6.17 -23.70
N ASP A 325 -6.42 -6.93 -23.08
CA ASP A 325 -7.81 -7.02 -23.52
C ASP A 325 -8.55 -5.68 -23.38
N ALA A 326 -8.38 -5.00 -22.25
CA ALA A 326 -8.95 -3.68 -22.00
C ALA A 326 -8.44 -2.64 -23.01
N LYS A 327 -7.12 -2.63 -23.28
CA LYS A 327 -6.51 -1.75 -24.28
C LYS A 327 -7.08 -2.00 -25.68
N ASN A 328 -7.21 -3.27 -26.07
CA ASN A 328 -7.79 -3.65 -27.35
C ASN A 328 -9.26 -3.22 -27.43
N TYR A 329 -10.03 -3.38 -26.36
CA TYR A 329 -11.44 -2.96 -26.31
C TYR A 329 -11.60 -1.44 -26.47
N VAL A 330 -10.78 -0.65 -25.78
CA VAL A 330 -10.82 0.83 -25.87
C VAL A 330 -10.42 1.31 -27.27
N PHE A 331 -9.31 0.82 -27.82
CA PHE A 331 -8.70 1.38 -29.04
C PHE A 331 -9.02 0.65 -30.36
N ASN A 332 -9.15 -0.68 -30.41
CA ASN A 332 -9.20 -1.42 -31.70
C ASN A 332 -10.55 -1.39 -32.42
N TRP A 333 -11.64 -0.93 -31.81
CA TRP A 333 -12.88 -0.77 -32.59
C TRP A 333 -12.85 0.47 -33.51
N ILE A 334 -11.93 1.41 -33.30
CA ILE A 334 -11.79 2.60 -34.16
C ILE A 334 -11.27 2.22 -35.55
N THR A 335 -10.51 1.13 -35.69
CA THR A 335 -10.05 0.63 -37.00
C THR A 335 -11.10 -0.24 -37.70
N GLY A 336 -11.89 -1.02 -36.97
CA GLY A 336 -12.94 -1.87 -37.57
C GLY A 336 -14.17 -1.13 -38.12
N ALA A 337 -14.41 0.12 -37.70
CA ALA A 337 -15.50 0.95 -38.22
C ALA A 337 -15.13 1.72 -39.51
N ASN A 338 -13.84 1.81 -39.84
CA ASN A 338 -13.37 2.45 -41.07
C ASN A 338 -13.26 1.48 -42.26
N ASP A 339 -13.37 0.17 -42.02
CA ASP A 339 -13.40 -0.87 -43.07
C ASP A 339 -14.83 -1.23 -43.52
N VAL A 340 -15.85 -0.48 -43.07
CA VAL A 340 -17.21 -0.55 -43.62
C VAL A 340 -17.57 0.81 -44.22
N LYS A 341 -16.96 1.11 -45.37
CA LYS A 341 -17.50 2.06 -46.35
C LYS A 341 -17.28 1.58 -47.76
#